data_AF-A0A843F002-F1
#
_entry.id   AF-A0A843F002-F1
#
_cell.length_a   1.000
_cell.length_b   1.000
_cell.length_c   1.000
_cell.angle_alpha   90.00
_cell.angle_beta   90.00
_cell.angle_gamma   90.00
#
_symmetry.space_group_name_H-M   'P 1'
#
loop_
_entity.id
_entity.type
_entity.pdbx_description
1 polymer ?
#
loop_
_entity_poly.entity_id
_entity_poly.type
_entity_poly.pdbx_seq_one_letter_code
_entity_poly.pdbx_strand_id
1 'polypeptide(L)'
;FYLERLLSKLEENYDFDEDDDIEKYLKRSFHGILEFTEVDFSIIGVAMQEIKGASDRKLLISQITDTIISKMEEFFKLQLEKGRIKNVNSKAISLMCFSIIFQSLILWQIYGETADIESDYFADDYLDIIFNGIKL
;
A
#
# COMPACT_ATOMS: atom_id res chain seq x y z
N PHE A 1 17.77 -7.58 10.84
CA PHE A 1 16.95 -8.82 10.80
C PHE A 1 15.45 -8.56 10.71
N TYR A 2 14.74 -8.22 11.80
CA TYR A 2 13.27 -8.08 11.75
C TYR A 2 12.79 -6.94 10.85
N LEU A 3 13.51 -5.83 10.86
CA LEU A 3 13.22 -4.71 9.98
C LEU A 3 13.48 -5.04 8.51
N GLU A 4 14.64 -5.59 8.17
CA GLU A 4 14.95 -6.02 6.80
C GLU A 4 13.92 -7.01 6.27
N ARG A 5 13.43 -7.92 7.12
CA ARG A 5 12.33 -8.83 6.77
C ARG A 5 11.04 -8.09 6.44
N LEU A 6 10.69 -7.05 7.20
CA LEU A 6 9.52 -6.21 6.90
C LEU A 6 9.70 -5.46 5.58
N LEU A 7 10.90 -4.93 5.33
CA LEU A 7 11.24 -4.25 4.07
C LEU A 7 11.07 -5.18 2.88
N SER A 8 11.65 -6.39 2.93
CA SER A 8 11.53 -7.38 1.85
C SER A 8 10.07 -7.78 1.61
N LYS A 9 9.28 -8.01 2.67
CA LYS A 9 7.84 -8.30 2.53
C LYS A 9 7.10 -7.17 1.82
N LEU A 10 7.40 -5.92 2.15
CA LEU A 10 6.79 -4.76 1.50
C LEU A 10 7.22 -4.66 0.04
N GLU A 11 8.51 -4.79 -0.25
CA GLU A 11 9.03 -4.74 -1.61
C GLU A 11 8.43 -5.85 -2.49
N GLU A 12 8.32 -7.08 -1.98
CA GLU A 12 7.69 -8.21 -2.65
C GLU A 12 6.19 -7.98 -2.90
N ASN A 13 5.47 -7.44 -1.91
CA ASN A 13 4.03 -7.21 -2.01
C ASN A 13 3.64 -6.16 -3.08
N TYR A 14 4.53 -5.19 -3.32
CA TYR A 14 4.32 -4.10 -4.29
C TYR A 14 5.06 -4.29 -5.60
N ASP A 15 5.79 -5.40 -5.76
CA ASP A 15 6.38 -5.77 -7.04
C ASP A 15 5.29 -6.07 -8.07
N PHE A 16 5.59 -5.95 -9.36
CA PHE A 16 4.63 -6.19 -10.43
C PHE A 16 5.29 -6.72 -11.69
N ASP A 17 4.56 -7.56 -12.41
CA ASP A 17 4.91 -7.95 -13.77
C ASP A 17 4.33 -6.95 -14.77
N GLU A 18 4.93 -6.82 -15.95
CA GLU A 18 4.44 -5.87 -16.96
C GLU A 18 2.97 -6.15 -17.32
N ASP A 19 2.59 -7.43 -17.36
CA ASP A 19 1.25 -7.86 -17.77
C ASP A 19 0.25 -7.89 -16.61
N ASP A 20 0.65 -7.51 -15.40
CA ASP A 20 -0.26 -7.46 -14.27
C ASP A 20 -1.46 -6.55 -14.57
N ASP A 21 -2.64 -7.09 -14.23
CA ASP A 21 -3.88 -6.35 -14.22
C ASP A 21 -3.95 -5.49 -12.95
N ILE A 22 -4.58 -4.31 -13.06
CA ILE A 22 -4.66 -3.34 -11.98
C ILE A 22 -5.43 -3.90 -10.79
N GLU A 23 -6.48 -4.68 -11.03
CA GLU A 23 -7.34 -5.17 -9.96
C GLU A 23 -6.58 -6.22 -9.18
N LYS A 24 -5.96 -7.15 -9.92
CA LYS A 24 -5.09 -8.17 -9.34
C LYS A 24 -3.93 -7.55 -8.56
N TYR A 25 -3.27 -6.53 -9.10
CA TYR A 25 -2.16 -5.83 -8.45
C TYR A 25 -2.61 -5.22 -7.11
N LEU A 26 -3.66 -4.39 -7.13
CA LEU A 26 -4.11 -3.68 -5.94
C LEU A 26 -4.74 -4.62 -4.90
N LYS A 27 -5.44 -5.69 -5.32
CA LYS A 27 -5.91 -6.76 -4.41
C LYS A 27 -4.74 -7.44 -3.71
N ARG A 28 -3.71 -7.84 -4.46
CA ARG A 28 -2.49 -8.42 -3.89
C ARG A 28 -1.87 -7.47 -2.88
N SER A 29 -1.66 -6.20 -3.28
CA SER A 29 -1.07 -5.20 -2.40
C SER A 29 -1.87 -4.98 -1.11
N PHE A 30 -3.20 -4.99 -1.21
CA PHE A 30 -4.09 -4.88 -0.06
C PHE A 30 -3.97 -6.11 0.85
N HIS A 31 -4.17 -7.32 0.33
CA HIS A 31 -4.12 -8.55 1.12
C HIS A 31 -2.75 -8.83 1.74
N GLY A 32 -1.64 -8.60 1.03
CA GLY A 32 -0.31 -8.86 1.57
C GLY A 32 0.04 -7.96 2.75
N ILE A 33 -0.60 -6.79 2.88
CA ILE A 33 -0.50 -5.97 4.08
C ILE A 33 -1.31 -6.56 5.26
N LEU A 34 -2.36 -7.35 5.00
CA LEU A 34 -3.19 -7.98 6.03
C LEU A 34 -2.56 -9.22 6.63
N GLU A 35 -1.66 -9.84 5.90
CA GLU A 35 -0.84 -10.96 6.36
C GLU A 35 0.28 -10.50 7.31
N PHE A 36 0.34 -9.21 7.67
CA PHE A 36 1.33 -8.70 8.60
C PHE A 36 1.09 -9.23 10.01
N THR A 37 2.18 -9.64 10.65
CA THR A 37 2.15 -10.19 12.01
C THR A 37 2.18 -9.07 13.04
N GLU A 38 1.82 -9.36 14.30
CA GLU A 38 1.98 -8.41 15.43
C GLU A 38 3.41 -7.84 15.54
N VAL A 39 4.42 -8.63 15.16
CA VAL A 39 5.82 -8.19 15.13
C VAL A 39 6.04 -7.15 14.03
N ASP A 40 5.49 -7.39 12.84
CA ASP A 40 5.58 -6.46 11.71
C ASP A 40 4.89 -5.12 12.07
N PHE A 41 3.74 -5.18 12.75
CA PHE A 41 3.05 -4.00 13.29
C PHE A 41 3.83 -3.27 14.38
N SER A 42 4.46 -4.01 15.30
CA SER A 42 5.26 -3.40 16.36
C SER A 42 6.42 -2.60 15.78
N ILE A 43 7.04 -3.10 14.70
CA ILE A 43 8.11 -2.38 13.99
C ILE A 43 7.57 -1.11 13.33
N ILE A 44 6.42 -1.19 12.64
CA ILE A 44 5.76 -0.02 12.04
C ILE A 44 5.43 1.01 13.12
N GLY A 45 4.83 0.58 14.23
CA GLY A 45 4.46 1.45 15.36
C GLY A 45 5.67 2.16 15.98
N VAL A 46 6.77 1.43 16.22
CA VAL A 46 8.04 2.02 16.68
C VAL A 46 8.56 3.04 15.65
N ALA A 47 8.60 2.67 14.37
CA ALA A 47 9.07 3.56 13.32
C ALA A 47 8.22 4.85 13.20
N MET A 48 6.91 4.75 13.39
CA MET A 48 6.00 5.90 13.44
C MET A 48 6.21 6.80 14.66
N GLN A 49 6.51 6.22 15.83
CA GLN A 49 6.82 6.99 17.04
C GLN A 49 8.16 7.73 16.94
N GLU A 50 9.15 7.13 16.26
CA GLU A 50 10.46 7.77 16.04
C GLU A 50 10.35 9.06 15.21
N ILE A 51 9.38 9.18 14.30
CA ILE A 51 9.10 10.41 13.53
C ILE A 51 8.80 11.60 14.47
N LYS A 52 8.16 11.36 15.61
CA LYS A 52 7.77 12.42 16.56
C LYS A 52 8.91 12.88 17.47
N GLY A 53 10.04 12.16 17.52
CA GLY A 53 11.05 12.34 18.58
C GLY A 53 12.48 12.70 18.15
N ALA A 54 12.86 12.53 16.88
CA ALA A 54 14.24 12.84 16.45
C ALA A 54 14.31 13.31 14.99
N SER A 55 14.95 14.46 14.75
CA SER A 55 15.14 15.05 13.41
C SER A 55 15.91 14.14 12.45
N ASP A 56 16.75 13.25 12.98
CA ASP A 56 17.69 12.44 12.21
C ASP A 56 17.22 11.00 11.99
N ARG A 57 16.14 10.56 12.69
CA ARG A 57 15.51 9.24 12.50
C ARG A 57 14.36 9.23 11.50
N LYS A 58 14.22 10.32 10.73
CA LYS A 58 13.27 10.45 9.61
C LYS A 58 13.39 9.39 8.51
N LEU A 59 14.39 8.52 8.57
CA LEU A 59 14.83 7.77 7.40
C LEU A 59 13.96 6.55 7.14
N LEU A 60 13.55 5.80 8.15
CA LEU A 60 13.22 4.41 7.89
C LEU A 60 11.81 4.19 7.33
N ILE A 61 10.80 4.72 8.03
CA ILE A 61 9.43 4.68 7.52
C ILE A 61 9.22 5.57 6.29
N SER A 62 9.98 6.66 6.18
CA SER A 62 9.99 7.49 4.95
C SER A 62 10.54 6.70 3.78
N GLN A 63 11.70 6.04 3.93
CA GLN A 63 12.29 5.20 2.88
C GLN A 63 11.35 4.07 2.47
N ILE A 64 10.70 3.40 3.43
CA ILE A 64 9.67 2.39 3.15
C ILE A 64 8.56 2.96 2.29
N THR A 65 7.99 4.07 2.74
CA THR A 65 6.84 4.72 2.10
C THR A 65 7.21 5.21 0.70
N ASP A 66 8.40 5.81 0.56
CA ASP A 66 8.92 6.33 -0.70
C ASP A 66 9.19 5.20 -1.71
N THR A 67 9.77 4.08 -1.27
CA THR A 67 10.00 2.90 -2.13
C THR A 67 8.69 2.31 -2.64
N ILE A 68 7.71 2.12 -1.74
CA ILE A 68 6.41 1.55 -2.10
C ILE A 68 5.66 2.47 -3.07
N ILE A 69 5.59 3.76 -2.75
CA ILE A 69 4.92 4.75 -3.61
C ILE A 69 5.60 4.80 -4.97
N SER A 70 6.93 4.71 -5.03
CA SER A 70 7.67 4.71 -6.29
C SER A 70 7.34 3.47 -7.14
N LYS A 71 7.31 2.27 -6.55
CA LYS A 71 6.89 1.04 -7.26
C LYS A 71 5.46 1.15 -7.79
N MET A 72 4.52 1.63 -6.97
CA MET A 72 3.15 1.86 -7.42
C MET A 72 3.08 2.91 -8.54
N GLU A 73 3.88 3.98 -8.46
CA GLU A 73 3.95 5.02 -9.49
C GLU A 73 4.46 4.46 -10.82
N GLU A 74 5.48 3.61 -10.78
CA GLU A 74 5.98 2.89 -11.96
C GLU A 74 4.91 1.99 -12.56
N PHE A 75 4.19 1.23 -11.73
CA PHE A 75 3.06 0.42 -12.16
C PHE A 75 2.02 1.27 -12.89
N PHE A 76 1.53 2.36 -12.28
CA PHE A 76 0.50 3.20 -12.90
C PHE A 76 0.99 3.93 -14.16
N LYS A 77 2.27 4.30 -14.24
CA LYS A 77 2.86 4.81 -15.49
C LYS A 77 2.77 3.79 -16.61
N LEU A 78 3.11 2.53 -16.34
CA LEU A 78 3.00 1.46 -17.33
C LEU A 78 1.55 1.27 -17.79
N GLN A 79 0.57 1.33 -16.88
CA GLN A 79 -0.84 1.18 -17.24
C GLN A 79 -1.37 2.37 -18.07
N LEU A 80 -0.85 3.58 -17.83
CA LEU A 80 -1.10 4.76 -18.67
C LEU A 80 -0.52 4.57 -20.08
N GLU A 81 0.73 4.12 -20.18
CA GLU A 81 1.41 3.86 -21.46
C GLU A 81 0.71 2.77 -22.29
N LYS A 82 0.19 1.73 -21.61
CA LYS A 82 -0.63 0.68 -22.22
C LYS A 82 -2.04 1.15 -22.60
N GLY A 83 -2.43 2.38 -22.25
CA GLY A 83 -3.77 2.90 -22.52
C GLY A 83 -4.87 2.12 -21.81
N ARG A 84 -4.60 1.57 -20.62
CA ARG A 84 -5.58 0.80 -19.82
C ARG A 84 -6.40 1.69 -18.89
N ILE A 85 -5.88 2.89 -18.57
CA ILE A 85 -6.52 3.88 -17.71
C ILE A 85 -6.47 5.29 -18.33
N LYS A 86 -7.36 6.16 -17.87
CA LYS A 86 -7.43 7.59 -18.21
C LYS A 86 -6.12 8.29 -17.85
N ASN A 87 -5.85 9.42 -18.51
CA ASN A 87 -4.71 10.29 -18.21
C ASN A 87 -4.85 10.94 -16.82
N VAL A 88 -4.41 10.21 -15.80
CA VAL A 88 -4.38 10.63 -14.40
C VAL A 88 -2.93 10.81 -13.94
N ASN A 89 -2.72 11.61 -12.89
CA ASN A 89 -1.40 11.75 -12.30
C ASN A 89 -1.01 10.46 -11.55
N SER A 90 -0.04 9.71 -12.09
CA SER A 90 0.40 8.42 -11.54
C SER A 90 0.87 8.50 -10.09
N LYS A 91 1.57 9.58 -9.71
CA LYS A 91 2.01 9.79 -8.32
C LYS A 91 0.83 10.01 -7.37
N ALA A 92 -0.18 10.76 -7.80
CA ALA A 92 -1.35 11.05 -6.99
C ALA A 92 -2.17 9.79 -6.71
N ILE A 93 -2.38 8.94 -7.73
CA ILE A 93 -3.10 7.68 -7.56
C ILE A 93 -2.30 6.68 -6.71
N SER A 94 -0.98 6.59 -6.87
CA SER A 94 -0.13 5.75 -6.01
C SER A 94 -0.24 6.14 -4.55
N LEU A 95 -0.10 7.45 -4.25
CA LEU A 95 -0.22 7.95 -2.89
C LEU A 95 -1.61 7.64 -2.31
N MET A 96 -2.66 7.82 -3.10
CA MET A 96 -4.03 7.54 -2.68
C MET A 96 -4.24 6.06 -2.33
N CYS A 97 -3.81 5.16 -3.24
CA CYS A 97 -3.95 3.72 -3.03
C CYS A 97 -3.15 3.26 -1.81
N PHE A 98 -1.87 3.65 -1.72
CA PHE A 98 -1.04 3.36 -0.56
C PHE A 98 -1.66 3.87 0.75
N SER A 99 -2.17 5.11 0.75
CA SER A 99 -2.77 5.72 1.94
C SER A 99 -4.01 4.96 2.40
N ILE A 100 -4.86 4.51 1.48
CA ILE A 100 -6.06 3.73 1.82
C ILE A 100 -5.68 2.36 2.38
N ILE A 101 -4.77 1.64 1.72
CA ILE A 101 -4.31 0.32 2.18
C ILE A 101 -3.67 0.47 3.58
N PHE A 102 -2.75 1.42 3.74
CA PHE A 102 -2.04 1.65 5.00
C PHE A 102 -2.98 2.14 6.11
N GLN A 103 -3.97 2.98 5.81
CA GLN A 103 -4.92 3.44 6.83
C GLN A 103 -5.87 2.30 7.25
N SER A 104 -6.29 1.45 6.32
CA SER A 104 -7.13 0.27 6.60
C SER A 104 -6.43 -0.66 7.59
N LEU A 105 -5.12 -0.87 7.37
CA LEU A 105 -4.25 -1.62 8.28
C LEU A 105 -4.24 -1.06 9.71
N ILE A 106 -4.06 0.25 9.85
CA ILE A 106 -4.05 0.93 11.14
C ILE A 106 -5.40 0.81 11.84
N LEU A 107 -6.50 0.97 11.10
CA LEU A 107 -7.86 0.87 11.65
C LEU A 107 -8.16 -0.55 12.16
N TRP A 108 -7.75 -1.55 11.39
CA TRP A 108 -7.95 -2.97 11.70
C TRP A 108 -7.23 -3.40 12.96
N GLN A 109 -5.97 -3.01 13.13
CA GLN A 109 -5.21 -3.41 14.31
C GLN A 109 -5.52 -2.54 15.54
N ILE A 110 -5.51 -1.21 15.39
CA ILE A 110 -5.55 -0.32 16.56
C ILE A 110 -6.92 -0.25 17.21
N TYR A 111 -7.99 -0.28 16.41
CA TYR A 111 -9.34 -0.07 16.94
C TYR A 111 -10.16 -1.36 17.03
N GLY A 112 -9.72 -2.45 16.39
CA GLY A 112 -10.48 -3.71 16.34
C GLY A 112 -11.89 -3.56 15.76
N GLU A 113 -12.20 -2.42 15.13
CA GLU A 113 -13.57 -1.96 14.80
C GLU A 113 -14.21 -2.70 13.61
N THR A 114 -13.55 -3.72 13.09
CA THR A 114 -13.77 -4.24 11.72
C THR A 114 -13.50 -5.74 11.60
N ALA A 115 -13.27 -6.44 12.72
CA ALA A 115 -13.00 -7.87 12.74
C ALA A 115 -14.11 -8.73 12.09
N ASP A 116 -15.28 -8.16 11.80
CA ASP A 116 -16.42 -8.81 11.14
C ASP A 116 -16.83 -8.18 9.78
N ILE A 117 -16.17 -7.10 9.32
CA ILE A 117 -16.41 -6.62 7.94
C ILE A 117 -15.43 -7.38 7.07
N GLU A 118 -15.97 -8.33 6.29
CA GLU A 118 -15.25 -9.13 5.29
C GLU A 118 -14.20 -8.26 4.60
N SER A 119 -12.92 -8.46 4.93
CA SER A 119 -11.79 -7.67 4.42
C SER A 119 -11.81 -7.56 2.89
N ASP A 120 -12.34 -8.61 2.27
CA ASP A 120 -12.51 -8.79 0.84
C ASP A 120 -13.59 -7.86 0.31
N TYR A 121 -14.70 -7.67 1.04
CA TYR A 121 -15.78 -6.75 0.67
C TYR A 121 -15.30 -5.30 0.69
N PHE A 122 -14.53 -4.90 1.70
CA PHE A 122 -13.95 -3.55 1.73
C PHE A 122 -12.91 -3.35 0.62
N ALA A 123 -12.07 -4.36 0.37
CA ALA A 123 -11.11 -4.32 -0.74
C ALA A 123 -11.83 -4.13 -2.08
N ASP A 124 -12.88 -4.91 -2.33
CA ASP A 124 -13.67 -4.86 -3.57
C ASP A 124 -14.35 -3.49 -3.74
N ASP A 125 -15.00 -2.96 -2.71
CA ASP A 125 -15.66 -1.64 -2.77
C ASP A 125 -14.66 -0.50 -3.01
N TYR A 126 -13.52 -0.52 -2.32
CA TYR A 126 -12.44 0.44 -2.54
C TYR A 126 -11.93 0.37 -3.98
N LEU A 127 -11.70 -0.83 -4.49
CA LEU A 127 -11.22 -1.04 -5.85
C LEU A 127 -12.25 -0.55 -6.86
N ASP A 128 -13.53 -0.85 -6.69
CA ASP A 128 -14.59 -0.39 -7.59
C ASP A 128 -14.64 1.14 -7.66
N ILE A 129 -14.49 1.84 -6.53
CA ILE A 129 -14.39 3.30 -6.49
C ILE A 129 -13.20 3.81 -7.31
N ILE A 130 -12.01 3.22 -7.10
CA ILE A 130 -10.81 3.59 -7.84
C ILE A 130 -10.98 3.32 -9.33
N PHE A 131 -11.46 2.12 -9.70
CA PHE A 131 -11.67 1.71 -11.08
C PHE A 131 -12.63 2.62 -11.81
N ASN A 132 -13.78 2.93 -11.21
CA ASN A 132 -14.74 3.83 -11.82
C ASN A 132 -14.16 5.25 -12.03
N GLY A 133 -13.23 5.68 -11.18
CA GLY A 133 -12.50 6.93 -11.33
C GLY A 133 -11.49 6.95 -12.49
N ILE A 134 -10.84 5.82 -12.78
CA ILE A 134 -9.64 5.78 -13.64
C ILE A 134 -9.80 4.99 -14.94
N LYS A 135 -10.78 4.10 -15.02
CA LYS A 135 -11.04 3.27 -16.19
C LYS A 135 -11.46 4.15 -17.37
N LEU A 136 -11.00 3.81 -18.57
CA LEU A 136 -11.38 4.46 -19.82
C LEU A 136 -12.86 4.25 -20.14
#